data_AF-A0A8B8LZM5-F1
#
_entry.id   AF-A0A8B8LZM5-F1
#
_cell.length_a   1.000
_cell.length_b   1.000
_cell.length_c   1.000
_cell.angle_alpha   90.00
_cell.angle_beta   90.00
_cell.angle_gamma   90.00
#
_symmetry.space_group_name_H-M   'P 1'
#
loop_
_entity.id
_entity.type
_entity.pdbx_description
1 polymer ?
#
loop_
_entity_poly.entity_id
_entity_poly.type
_entity_poly.pdbx_seq_one_letter_code
_entity_poly.pdbx_strand_id
1 'polypeptide(L)'
;MEKTLTPPLPFSIKTRETSKQGSPNTNIRTPHWAPPLENSMDDVRVTSAWVASCSSHVVVDSAGIEKVVNTIESIPKVEWDFEGIHYFDNGPLTVQYLFVLDALNFCFWPDKDLSYDHLASGLKAALQNDKSVFDADRLQKYTGPQLRELLRWPRPLPLEDERVRLLHEVGIELERNFEGKASNLVECCGKSAVSLVALVARHFPGFRDHSVYKGRQVFLYKRAQIFAADLWGAFRGQGYGEFKDINSLTIMADYIVPAVLRQFGVLKYSSTLASIIEASGEIGPGTEEEVELRACSIHAVEKMRELISKKSGRQCGAGSLALGFWCSVHISAAPPNTLNILLST
;
A
#
# COMPACT_ATOMS: atom_id res chain seq x y z
N MET A 1 68.29 15.15 -57.44
CA MET A 1 68.25 14.14 -56.35
C MET A 1 66.97 14.41 -55.56
N GLU A 2 65.86 13.70 -55.74
CA GLU A 2 65.67 12.34 -56.31
C GLU A 2 66.49 11.30 -55.50
N LYS A 3 65.94 10.20 -54.95
CA LYS A 3 64.68 9.44 -55.14
C LYS A 3 64.17 8.94 -53.76
N THR A 4 63.03 8.26 -53.52
CA THR A 4 61.95 7.67 -54.35
C THR A 4 60.68 7.52 -53.49
N LEU A 5 59.49 7.45 -54.09
CA LEU A 5 58.31 6.77 -53.50
C LEU A 5 58.22 5.32 -53.99
N THR A 6 57.57 4.42 -53.24
CA THR A 6 56.90 3.21 -53.76
C THR A 6 55.86 2.68 -52.74
N PRO A 7 54.73 2.05 -53.16
CA PRO A 7 53.52 1.98 -52.32
C PRO A 7 53.01 0.52 -52.05
N PRO A 8 51.71 0.11 -52.21
CA PRO A 8 50.84 -0.11 -51.05
C PRO A 8 50.03 -1.44 -51.02
N LEU A 9 49.25 -1.62 -49.93
CA LEU A 9 48.03 -2.48 -49.82
C LEU A 9 48.28 -4.02 -49.78
N PRO A 10 47.37 -4.89 -49.24
CA PRO A 10 45.91 -4.89 -49.51
C PRO A 10 44.91 -5.12 -48.35
N PHE A 11 43.69 -4.61 -48.58
CA PHE A 11 42.35 -5.16 -48.32
C PHE A 11 42.12 -6.25 -47.25
N SER A 12 41.08 -6.03 -46.43
CA SER A 12 39.78 -6.67 -46.72
C SER A 12 38.58 -5.94 -46.08
N ILE A 13 37.50 -5.78 -46.85
CA ILE A 13 36.17 -5.43 -46.34
C ILE A 13 35.36 -6.73 -46.29
N LYS A 14 34.65 -6.99 -45.18
CA LYS A 14 33.48 -7.88 -45.16
C LYS A 14 32.33 -7.28 -44.39
N THR A 15 31.13 -7.68 -44.79
CA THR A 15 29.85 -7.05 -44.43
C THR A 15 29.20 -7.70 -43.21
N ARG A 16 28.67 -6.85 -42.33
CA ARG A 16 27.33 -6.96 -41.69
C ARG A 16 26.77 -8.37 -41.49
N GLU A 17 26.79 -8.85 -40.25
CA GLU A 17 25.73 -9.72 -39.73
C GLU A 17 24.93 -8.98 -38.65
N THR A 18 23.67 -9.38 -38.49
CA THR A 18 22.71 -8.84 -37.51
C THR A 18 22.25 -9.95 -36.56
N SER A 19 21.54 -9.56 -35.49
CA SER A 19 21.09 -10.41 -34.37
C SER A 19 22.17 -10.73 -33.33
N LYS A 20 21.85 -10.95 -32.05
CA LYS A 20 20.52 -11.09 -31.42
C LYS A 20 20.32 -10.07 -30.30
N GLN A 21 19.05 -9.80 -29.97
CA GLN A 21 18.70 -9.14 -28.71
C GLN A 21 19.14 -10.05 -27.54
N GLY A 22 19.91 -9.50 -26.61
CA GLY A 22 20.14 -10.08 -25.29
C GLY A 22 19.32 -9.29 -24.26
N SER A 23 18.46 -9.98 -23.51
CA SER A 23 17.65 -9.36 -22.46
C SER A 23 18.55 -8.78 -21.35
N PRO A 24 18.23 -7.60 -20.78
CA PRO A 24 18.92 -7.11 -19.59
C PRO A 24 18.67 -8.07 -18.43
N ASN A 25 19.70 -8.79 -17.98
CA ASN A 25 19.60 -9.73 -16.87
C ASN A 25 19.76 -8.99 -15.54
N THR A 26 18.69 -8.33 -15.10
CA THR A 26 18.61 -7.47 -13.90
C THR A 26 18.71 -8.26 -12.59
N ASN A 27 19.89 -8.81 -12.33
CA ASN A 27 20.26 -9.42 -11.05
C ASN A 27 20.41 -8.35 -9.95
N ILE A 28 19.28 -7.79 -9.49
CA ILE A 28 19.21 -6.93 -8.30
C ILE A 28 19.55 -7.79 -7.09
N ARG A 29 20.81 -7.71 -6.63
CA ARG A 29 21.30 -8.54 -5.53
C ARG A 29 20.69 -8.11 -4.20
N THR A 30 19.91 -9.00 -3.60
CA THR A 30 19.33 -8.85 -2.27
C THR A 30 20.43 -8.94 -1.19
N PRO A 31 20.65 -7.89 -0.35
CA PRO A 31 21.65 -7.97 0.72
C PRO A 31 21.27 -8.99 1.81
N HIS A 32 22.26 -9.78 2.26
CA HIS A 32 22.11 -10.97 3.10
C HIS A 32 21.55 -10.77 4.53
N TRP A 33 21.38 -9.54 5.03
CA TRP A 33 21.02 -9.30 6.43
C TRP A 33 19.51 -9.19 6.68
N ALA A 34 18.70 -8.97 5.64
CA ALA A 34 17.24 -8.95 5.77
C ALA A 34 16.69 -10.39 5.84
N PRO A 35 15.66 -10.67 6.67
CA PRO A 35 15.01 -11.97 6.69
C PRO A 35 14.38 -12.30 5.32
N PRO A 36 14.14 -13.59 5.01
CA PRO A 36 13.41 -13.99 3.80
C PRO A 36 11.97 -13.48 3.84
N LEU A 37 11.70 -12.38 3.12
CA LEU A 37 10.38 -11.72 3.08
C LEU A 37 9.32 -12.50 2.25
N GLU A 38 9.63 -13.73 1.84
CA GLU A 38 8.72 -14.65 1.15
C GLU A 38 7.47 -14.96 1.98
N ASN A 39 7.57 -14.87 3.32
CA ASN A 39 6.48 -15.11 4.28
C ASN A 39 5.79 -13.82 4.77
N SER A 40 5.99 -12.66 4.13
CA SER A 40 5.60 -11.34 4.68
C SER A 40 4.13 -11.23 5.11
N MET A 41 3.21 -11.89 4.42
CA MET A 41 1.77 -11.90 4.77
C MET A 41 1.39 -12.95 5.83
N ASP A 42 2.21 -13.96 6.04
CA ASP A 42 2.06 -14.90 7.16
C ASP A 42 2.64 -14.30 8.45
N ASP A 43 3.72 -13.52 8.35
CA ASP A 43 4.23 -12.71 9.48
C ASP A 43 3.17 -11.73 10.00
N VAL A 44 2.46 -11.03 9.10
CA VAL A 44 1.32 -10.17 9.45
C VAL A 44 0.22 -10.97 10.16
N ARG A 45 -0.18 -12.14 9.63
CA ARG A 45 -1.22 -12.98 10.24
C ARG A 45 -0.83 -13.54 11.60
N VAL A 46 0.37 -14.10 11.72
CA VAL A 46 0.88 -14.74 12.93
C VAL A 46 1.08 -13.72 14.04
N THR A 47 1.68 -12.57 13.73
CA THR A 47 1.87 -11.51 14.74
C THR A 47 0.54 -10.86 15.14
N SER A 48 -0.37 -10.61 14.18
CA SER A 48 -1.72 -10.10 14.50
C SER A 48 -2.54 -11.06 15.37
N ALA A 49 -2.48 -12.36 15.07
CA ALA A 49 -3.13 -13.39 15.89
C ALA A 49 -2.50 -13.52 17.28
N TRP A 50 -1.20 -13.32 17.41
CA TRP A 50 -0.54 -13.31 18.71
C TRP A 50 -0.94 -12.10 19.55
N VAL A 51 -0.97 -10.88 18.99
CA VAL A 51 -1.47 -9.69 19.70
C VAL A 51 -2.91 -9.91 20.18
N ALA A 52 -3.80 -10.37 19.30
CA ALA A 52 -5.20 -10.66 19.64
C ALA A 52 -5.38 -11.79 20.68
N SER A 53 -4.34 -12.58 20.97
CA SER A 53 -4.34 -13.61 22.02
C SER A 53 -3.87 -13.10 23.40
N CYS A 54 -3.34 -11.88 23.48
CA CYS A 54 -2.79 -11.29 24.71
C CYS A 54 -3.10 -9.78 24.87
N SER A 55 -4.12 -9.31 24.15
CA SER A 55 -4.60 -7.93 24.13
C SER A 55 -5.30 -7.52 25.44
N SER A 56 -5.10 -6.28 25.84
CA SER A 56 -5.61 -5.69 27.10
C SER A 56 -6.73 -4.66 26.87
N HIS A 57 -6.73 -4.01 25.72
CA HIS A 57 -7.55 -2.86 25.36
C HIS A 57 -8.58 -3.19 24.26
N VAL A 58 -8.29 -4.16 23.38
CA VAL A 58 -9.19 -4.60 22.28
C VAL A 58 -9.40 -6.11 22.30
N VAL A 59 -10.66 -6.54 22.38
CA VAL A 59 -11.09 -7.94 22.35
C VAL A 59 -11.81 -8.24 21.04
N VAL A 60 -11.40 -9.32 20.35
CA VAL A 60 -12.08 -9.85 19.16
C VAL A 60 -13.24 -10.74 19.59
N ASP A 61 -14.48 -10.35 19.26
CA ASP A 61 -15.67 -11.05 19.71
C ASP A 61 -16.14 -12.11 18.71
N SER A 62 -16.03 -13.39 19.07
CA SER A 62 -16.46 -14.48 18.20
C SER A 62 -17.96 -14.46 17.90
N ALA A 63 -18.79 -14.02 18.85
CA ALA A 63 -20.23 -13.86 18.63
C ALA A 63 -20.56 -12.72 17.64
N GLY A 64 -19.85 -11.58 17.73
CA GLY A 64 -19.87 -10.52 16.73
C GLY A 64 -19.46 -11.01 15.34
N ILE A 65 -18.36 -11.77 15.24
CA ILE A 65 -17.90 -12.40 13.99
C ILE A 65 -18.98 -13.31 13.40
N GLU A 66 -19.56 -14.22 14.20
CA GLU A 66 -20.61 -15.12 13.74
C GLU A 66 -21.85 -14.36 13.27
N LYS A 67 -22.27 -13.34 14.01
CA LYS A 67 -23.41 -12.47 13.68
C LYS A 67 -23.21 -11.79 12.31
N VAL A 68 -22.07 -11.14 12.08
CA VAL A 68 -21.81 -10.46 10.80
C VAL A 68 -21.69 -11.46 9.66
N VAL A 69 -20.98 -12.58 9.86
CA VAL A 69 -20.85 -13.63 8.84
C VAL A 69 -22.20 -14.30 8.52
N ASN A 70 -23.15 -14.32 9.45
CA ASN A 70 -24.53 -14.76 9.17
C ASN A 70 -25.35 -13.75 8.33
N THR A 71 -24.95 -12.48 8.29
CA THR A 71 -25.62 -11.44 7.47
C THR A 71 -25.00 -11.24 6.08
N ILE A 72 -23.86 -11.86 5.77
CA ILE A 72 -23.21 -11.79 4.45
C ILE A 72 -23.81 -12.86 3.54
N GLU A 73 -24.89 -12.53 2.82
CA GLU A 73 -25.48 -13.40 1.79
C GLU A 73 -24.57 -13.53 0.57
N SER A 74 -23.91 -12.44 0.18
CA SER A 74 -22.93 -12.39 -0.90
C SER A 74 -21.87 -11.32 -0.64
N ILE A 75 -20.72 -11.47 -1.28
CA ILE A 75 -19.59 -10.55 -1.19
C ILE A 75 -19.71 -9.56 -2.36
N PRO A 76 -19.72 -8.23 -2.12
CA PRO A 76 -20.01 -7.24 -3.17
C PRO A 76 -18.90 -7.18 -4.24
N LYS A 77 -19.27 -6.88 -5.49
CA LYS A 77 -18.32 -6.48 -6.54
C LYS A 77 -18.29 -4.94 -6.62
N VAL A 78 -17.08 -4.38 -6.63
CA VAL A 78 -16.73 -3.00 -6.26
C VAL A 78 -15.69 -2.67 -7.36
N GLU A 79 -15.84 -1.56 -8.07
CA GLU A 79 -14.93 -1.11 -9.13
C GLU A 79 -13.99 -0.03 -8.58
N TRP A 80 -12.67 -0.21 -8.77
CA TRP A 80 -11.62 0.54 -8.06
C TRP A 80 -11.73 2.07 -8.19
N ASP A 81 -11.94 2.61 -9.39
CA ASP A 81 -12.12 4.06 -9.61
C ASP A 81 -13.61 4.45 -9.70
N PHE A 82 -14.42 4.04 -8.72
CA PHE A 82 -15.88 4.26 -8.71
C PHE A 82 -16.27 5.74 -8.89
N GLU A 83 -15.52 6.66 -8.28
CA GLU A 83 -15.79 8.11 -8.33
C GLU A 83 -15.03 8.84 -9.43
N GLY A 84 -14.19 8.15 -10.21
CA GLY A 84 -13.38 8.79 -11.26
C GLY A 84 -12.29 9.73 -10.71
N ILE A 85 -11.82 9.51 -9.48
CA ILE A 85 -10.83 10.37 -8.79
C ILE A 85 -9.38 9.97 -9.08
N HIS A 86 -9.12 8.77 -9.62
CA HIS A 86 -7.75 8.27 -9.82
C HIS A 86 -7.20 8.50 -11.23
N TYR A 87 -5.88 8.63 -11.37
CA TYR A 87 -5.25 8.67 -12.69
C TYR A 87 -5.17 7.25 -13.28
N PHE A 88 -5.56 7.11 -14.56
CA PHE A 88 -5.40 5.87 -15.30
C PHE A 88 -5.05 6.15 -16.77
N ASP A 89 -4.00 5.51 -17.27
CA ASP A 89 -3.55 5.52 -18.67
C ASP A 89 -3.28 4.12 -19.23
N ASN A 90 -3.59 3.06 -18.47
CA ASN A 90 -3.24 1.67 -18.78
C ASN A 90 -1.73 1.46 -19.03
N GLY A 91 -0.88 2.30 -18.44
CA GLY A 91 0.57 2.34 -18.68
C GLY A 91 1.39 2.63 -17.42
N PRO A 92 2.70 2.89 -17.59
CA PRO A 92 3.62 3.05 -16.46
C PRO A 92 3.37 4.31 -15.63
N LEU A 93 2.72 5.36 -16.16
CA LEU A 93 2.38 6.54 -15.36
C LEU A 93 1.25 6.26 -14.37
N THR A 94 0.34 5.33 -14.66
CA THR A 94 -0.58 4.77 -13.64
C THR A 94 0.20 4.14 -12.49
N VAL A 95 1.22 3.31 -12.78
CA VAL A 95 2.04 2.66 -11.76
C VAL A 95 2.81 3.68 -10.92
N GLN A 96 3.38 4.71 -11.55
CA GLN A 96 4.07 5.82 -10.87
C GLN A 96 3.12 6.64 -9.99
N TYR A 97 1.92 6.95 -10.49
CA TYR A 97 0.87 7.65 -9.76
C TYR A 97 0.46 6.89 -8.51
N LEU A 98 0.13 5.60 -8.64
CA LEU A 98 -0.29 4.76 -7.51
C LEU A 98 0.79 4.70 -6.43
N PHE A 99 2.06 4.54 -6.81
CA PHE A 99 3.14 4.45 -5.82
C PHE A 99 3.36 5.76 -5.04
N VAL A 100 3.18 6.91 -5.69
CA VAL A 100 3.22 8.23 -5.03
C VAL A 100 1.97 8.50 -4.19
N LEU A 101 0.79 8.10 -4.67
CA LEU A 101 -0.46 8.16 -3.94
C LEU A 101 -0.37 7.34 -2.64
N ASP A 102 0.08 6.10 -2.72
CA ASP A 102 0.18 5.20 -1.57
C ASP A 102 1.28 5.55 -0.60
N ALA A 103 2.40 6.12 -1.05
CA ALA A 103 3.37 6.74 -0.14
C ALA A 103 2.70 7.83 0.72
N LEU A 104 1.73 8.56 0.17
CA LEU A 104 0.97 9.62 0.86
C LEU A 104 -0.36 9.14 1.50
N ASN A 105 -0.72 7.86 1.39
CA ASN A 105 -2.00 7.29 1.83
C ASN A 105 -2.00 6.91 3.33
N PHE A 106 -1.96 7.94 4.17
CA PHE A 106 -2.00 7.86 5.63
C PHE A 106 -2.81 9.02 6.23
N CYS A 107 -2.85 9.10 7.55
CA CYS A 107 -3.78 9.94 8.32
C CYS A 107 -3.98 11.37 7.78
N PHE A 108 -5.25 11.74 7.57
CA PHE A 108 -5.70 13.06 7.11
C PHE A 108 -6.26 13.94 8.26
N TRP A 109 -6.42 13.38 9.45
CA TRP A 109 -6.71 14.16 10.67
C TRP A 109 -5.49 15.02 11.06
N PRO A 110 -5.64 16.24 11.62
CA PRO A 110 -6.86 16.89 12.12
C PRO A 110 -7.65 17.72 11.09
N ASP A 111 -7.24 17.73 9.82
CA ASP A 111 -7.88 18.56 8.81
C ASP A 111 -9.21 17.93 8.35
N LYS A 112 -10.32 18.44 8.90
CA LYS A 112 -11.68 17.89 8.67
C LYS A 112 -12.20 18.05 7.25
N ASP A 113 -11.62 18.94 6.45
CA ASP A 113 -12.02 19.09 5.04
C ASP A 113 -11.14 18.21 4.13
N LEU A 114 -9.99 17.73 4.62
CA LEU A 114 -9.06 16.91 3.85
C LEU A 114 -9.49 15.44 3.86
N SER A 115 -9.59 14.85 2.67
CA SER A 115 -9.90 13.44 2.47
C SER A 115 -8.90 12.78 1.52
N TYR A 116 -9.00 11.45 1.42
CA TYR A 116 -8.29 10.67 0.39
C TYR A 116 -8.56 11.18 -1.03
N ASP A 117 -9.80 11.58 -1.31
CA ASP A 117 -10.26 12.02 -2.64
C ASP A 117 -9.56 13.33 -3.06
N HIS A 118 -9.25 14.21 -2.12
CA HIS A 118 -8.44 15.41 -2.35
C HIS A 118 -6.98 15.07 -2.69
N LEU A 119 -6.40 14.05 -2.04
CA LEU A 119 -5.07 13.54 -2.37
C LEU A 119 -5.06 12.90 -3.77
N ALA A 120 -5.96 11.96 -4.04
CA ALA A 120 -6.07 11.24 -5.31
C ALA A 120 -6.35 12.19 -6.49
N SER A 121 -7.39 13.02 -6.40
CA SER A 121 -7.77 13.95 -7.48
C SER A 121 -6.74 15.07 -7.68
N GLY A 122 -6.07 15.54 -6.62
CA GLY A 122 -4.98 16.49 -6.69
C GLY A 122 -3.77 15.92 -7.47
N LEU A 123 -3.27 14.76 -7.06
CA LEU A 123 -2.18 14.06 -7.75
C LEU A 123 -2.57 13.70 -9.20
N LYS A 124 -3.83 13.32 -9.46
CA LYS A 124 -4.35 13.08 -10.81
C LYS A 124 -4.30 14.34 -11.67
N ALA A 125 -4.78 15.46 -11.17
CA ALA A 125 -4.80 16.72 -11.88
C ALA A 125 -3.37 17.24 -12.16
N ALA A 126 -2.45 17.05 -11.22
CA ALA A 126 -1.03 17.33 -11.42
C ALA A 126 -0.43 16.51 -12.58
N LEU A 127 -0.65 15.18 -12.59
CA LEU A 127 -0.14 14.29 -13.64
C LEU A 127 -0.88 14.40 -14.98
N GLN A 128 -2.08 14.96 -14.99
CA GLN A 128 -2.77 15.37 -16.22
C GLN A 128 -2.14 16.64 -16.82
N ASN A 129 -1.77 17.61 -16.00
CA ASN A 129 -1.10 18.85 -16.43
C ASN A 129 0.36 18.62 -16.87
N ASP A 130 1.10 17.78 -16.15
CA ASP A 130 2.53 17.55 -16.35
C ASP A 130 2.87 16.06 -16.21
N LYS A 131 3.30 15.43 -17.31
CA LYS A 131 3.61 13.98 -17.34
C LYS A 131 4.88 13.59 -16.60
N SER A 132 5.74 14.56 -16.29
CA SER A 132 6.99 14.38 -15.53
C SER A 132 6.85 14.76 -14.05
N VAL A 133 5.64 15.06 -13.57
CA VAL A 133 5.43 15.59 -12.21
C VAL A 133 5.84 14.62 -11.10
N PHE A 134 5.90 13.32 -11.38
CA PHE A 134 6.34 12.28 -10.45
C PHE A 134 7.64 11.59 -10.89
N ASP A 135 8.45 12.24 -11.73
CA ASP A 135 9.78 11.75 -12.08
C ASP A 135 10.70 11.75 -10.83
N ALA A 136 11.53 10.73 -10.70
CA ALA A 136 12.26 10.44 -9.46
C ALA A 136 13.19 11.57 -8.99
N ASP A 137 13.76 12.35 -9.91
CA ASP A 137 14.62 13.50 -9.58
C ASP A 137 13.80 14.71 -9.06
N ARG A 138 12.51 14.80 -9.41
CA ARG A 138 11.59 15.85 -8.97
C ARG A 138 10.94 15.49 -7.64
N LEU A 139 10.59 14.22 -7.45
CA LEU A 139 10.13 13.70 -6.15
C LEU A 139 11.11 14.04 -5.02
N GLN A 140 12.42 13.98 -5.28
CA GLN A 140 13.51 14.37 -4.38
C GLN A 140 13.61 15.87 -4.04
N LYS A 141 12.87 16.73 -4.74
CA LYS A 141 13.01 18.20 -4.66
C LYS A 141 11.75 18.91 -4.16
N TYR A 142 10.64 18.19 -4.01
CA TYR A 142 9.40 18.79 -3.53
C TYR A 142 9.52 19.30 -2.09
N THR A 143 8.87 20.42 -1.82
CA THR A 143 8.70 21.02 -0.50
C THR A 143 7.23 20.99 -0.09
N GLY A 144 6.93 21.18 1.19
CA GLY A 144 5.55 21.21 1.70
C GLY A 144 4.61 22.16 0.93
N PRO A 145 5.02 23.43 0.68
CA PRO A 145 4.25 24.35 -0.15
C PRO A 145 4.01 23.86 -1.58
N GLN A 146 4.96 23.17 -2.20
CA GLN A 146 4.78 22.63 -3.55
C GLN A 146 3.89 21.37 -3.56
N LEU A 147 4.00 20.50 -2.54
CA LEU A 147 3.03 19.40 -2.39
C LEU A 147 1.61 19.95 -2.24
N ARG A 148 1.43 21.03 -1.48
CA ARG A 148 0.15 21.75 -1.41
C ARG A 148 -0.30 22.34 -2.73
N GLU A 149 0.62 22.85 -3.56
CA GLU A 149 0.31 23.30 -4.92
C GLU A 149 -0.17 22.15 -5.82
N LEU A 150 0.48 20.98 -5.76
CA LEU A 150 0.05 19.75 -6.47
C LEU A 150 -1.38 19.34 -6.06
N LEU A 151 -1.67 19.36 -4.75
CA LEU A 151 -2.99 18.99 -4.20
C LEU A 151 -4.01 20.13 -4.22
N ARG A 152 -3.61 21.34 -4.65
CA ARG A 152 -4.40 22.59 -4.57
C ARG A 152 -4.89 22.92 -3.14
N TRP A 153 -4.16 22.47 -2.11
CA TRP A 153 -4.56 22.62 -0.70
C TRP A 153 -4.13 23.97 -0.12
N PRO A 154 -5.04 24.76 0.49
CA PRO A 154 -4.77 26.17 0.81
C PRO A 154 -3.94 26.39 2.10
N ARG A 155 -3.71 25.35 2.90
CA ARG A 155 -3.14 25.42 4.27
C ARG A 155 -2.25 24.20 4.54
N PRO A 156 -1.31 24.24 5.50
CA PRO A 156 -0.41 23.12 5.80
C PRO A 156 -1.13 21.78 5.95
N LEU A 157 -0.58 20.73 5.33
CA LEU A 157 -1.09 19.37 5.41
C LEU A 157 -0.78 18.75 6.78
N PRO A 158 -1.63 17.84 7.29
CA PRO A 158 -1.26 16.97 8.40
C PRO A 158 0.01 16.19 8.07
N LEU A 159 1.02 16.31 8.93
CA LEU A 159 2.34 15.69 8.78
C LEU A 159 3.04 16.08 7.45
N GLU A 160 2.91 17.34 7.01
CA GLU A 160 3.48 17.87 5.76
C GLU A 160 4.97 17.52 5.55
N ASP A 161 5.81 17.65 6.58
CA ASP A 161 7.25 17.33 6.46
C ASP A 161 7.51 15.83 6.28
N GLU A 162 6.71 14.95 6.88
CA GLU A 162 6.79 13.50 6.68
C GLU A 162 6.27 13.11 5.30
N ARG A 163 5.19 13.74 4.83
CA ARG A 163 4.69 13.60 3.45
C ARG A 163 5.79 13.95 2.43
N VAL A 164 6.53 15.04 2.67
CA VAL A 164 7.69 15.43 1.86
C VAL A 164 8.85 14.42 1.97
N ARG A 165 9.20 13.98 3.18
CA ARG A 165 10.24 12.96 3.41
C ARG A 165 9.94 11.66 2.66
N LEU A 166 8.68 11.25 2.61
CA LEU A 166 8.23 10.06 1.88
C LEU A 166 8.34 10.22 0.36
N LEU A 167 8.04 11.40 -0.19
CA LEU A 167 8.29 11.70 -1.61
C LEU A 167 9.79 11.63 -1.94
N HIS A 168 10.64 12.18 -1.07
CA HIS A 168 12.10 12.13 -1.24
C HIS A 168 12.61 10.68 -1.21
N GLU A 169 12.13 9.87 -0.26
CA GLU A 169 12.45 8.46 -0.14
C GLU A 169 12.06 7.66 -1.39
N VAL A 170 10.83 7.86 -1.90
CA VAL A 170 10.36 7.26 -3.15
C VAL A 170 11.26 7.65 -4.32
N GLY A 171 11.58 8.93 -4.47
CA GLY A 171 12.46 9.41 -5.54
C GLY A 171 13.86 8.80 -5.49
N ILE A 172 14.52 8.82 -4.32
CA ILE A 172 15.87 8.27 -4.12
C ILE A 172 15.92 6.78 -4.48
N GLU A 173 15.04 5.96 -3.87
CA GLU A 173 15.14 4.51 -4.01
C GLU A 173 14.59 4.01 -5.36
N LEU A 174 13.68 4.75 -6.02
CA LEU A 174 13.34 4.52 -7.43
C LEU A 174 14.53 4.83 -8.36
N GLU A 175 15.17 5.99 -8.25
CA GLU A 175 16.32 6.34 -9.10
C GLU A 175 17.47 5.33 -8.92
N ARG A 176 17.76 4.98 -7.66
CA ARG A 176 18.88 4.11 -7.26
C ARG A 176 18.75 2.65 -7.69
N ASN A 177 17.55 2.07 -7.63
CA ASN A 177 17.35 0.62 -7.81
C ASN A 177 16.44 0.25 -9.00
N PHE A 178 15.60 1.18 -9.47
CA PHE A 178 14.49 0.92 -10.38
C PHE A 178 14.45 1.88 -11.59
N GLU A 179 15.58 2.50 -11.95
CA GLU A 179 15.72 3.47 -13.07
C GLU A 179 14.72 4.66 -13.00
N GLY A 180 14.31 5.04 -11.79
CA GLY A 180 13.35 6.11 -11.54
C GLY A 180 11.87 5.71 -11.70
N LYS A 181 11.56 4.45 -12.00
CA LYS A 181 10.21 3.99 -12.43
C LYS A 181 9.63 2.92 -11.51
N ALA A 182 8.44 3.17 -10.98
CA ALA A 182 7.68 2.19 -10.22
C ALA A 182 7.25 0.97 -11.06
N SER A 183 7.17 1.08 -12.40
CA SER A 183 6.97 -0.07 -13.29
C SER A 183 8.05 -1.14 -13.13
N ASN A 184 9.31 -0.73 -13.00
CA ASN A 184 10.45 -1.63 -12.87
C ASN A 184 10.42 -2.36 -11.52
N LEU A 185 9.97 -1.68 -10.45
CA LEU A 185 9.71 -2.29 -9.13
C LEU A 185 8.59 -3.35 -9.21
N VAL A 186 7.51 -3.08 -9.94
CA VAL A 186 6.41 -4.05 -10.14
C VAL A 186 6.86 -5.24 -10.98
N GLU A 187 7.63 -5.03 -12.05
CA GLU A 187 8.20 -6.14 -12.85
C GLU A 187 9.08 -7.08 -12.01
N CYS A 188 9.84 -6.54 -11.06
CA CYS A 188 10.68 -7.32 -10.15
C CYS A 188 9.91 -8.25 -9.21
N CYS A 189 8.60 -8.08 -9.01
CA CYS A 189 7.82 -8.95 -8.11
C CYS A 189 7.50 -10.34 -8.70
N GLY A 190 7.74 -10.58 -10.00
CA GLY A 190 7.46 -11.88 -10.62
C GLY A 190 5.99 -12.30 -10.53
N LYS A 191 5.08 -11.34 -10.73
CA LYS A 191 3.61 -11.50 -10.64
C LYS A 191 3.14 -12.06 -9.28
N SER A 192 3.70 -11.53 -8.20
CA SER A 192 3.37 -11.87 -6.81
C SER A 192 3.12 -10.62 -5.99
N ALA A 193 1.91 -10.46 -5.47
CA ALA A 193 1.54 -9.39 -4.55
C ALA A 193 2.32 -9.50 -3.23
N VAL A 194 2.53 -10.72 -2.73
CA VAL A 194 3.36 -10.99 -1.53
C VAL A 194 4.81 -10.54 -1.76
N SER A 195 5.36 -10.83 -2.95
CA SER A 195 6.71 -10.40 -3.31
C SER A 195 6.80 -8.91 -3.59
N LEU A 196 5.73 -8.26 -4.05
CA LEU A 196 5.68 -6.81 -4.22
C LEU A 196 5.67 -6.10 -2.86
N VAL A 197 4.83 -6.53 -1.92
CA VAL A 197 4.82 -6.02 -0.54
C VAL A 197 6.19 -6.20 0.10
N ALA A 198 6.82 -7.36 -0.09
CA ALA A 198 8.19 -7.64 0.36
C ALA A 198 9.22 -6.67 -0.25
N LEU A 199 9.21 -6.45 -1.57
CA LEU A 199 10.13 -5.53 -2.25
C LEU A 199 9.93 -4.08 -1.80
N VAL A 200 8.68 -3.64 -1.66
CA VAL A 200 8.33 -2.30 -1.18
C VAL A 200 8.83 -2.09 0.25
N ALA A 201 8.48 -2.97 1.19
CA ALA A 201 8.98 -2.89 2.57
C ALA A 201 10.52 -3.04 2.66
N ARG A 202 11.15 -3.80 1.74
CA ARG A 202 12.61 -3.92 1.68
C ARG A 202 13.28 -2.59 1.33
N HIS A 203 12.84 -1.96 0.23
CA HIS A 203 13.53 -0.79 -0.34
C HIS A 203 13.12 0.54 0.29
N PHE A 204 11.87 0.71 0.71
CA PHE A 204 11.30 1.99 1.13
C PHE A 204 10.96 1.96 2.63
N PRO A 205 11.82 2.50 3.53
CA PRO A 205 11.60 2.53 4.98
C PRO A 205 10.23 3.05 5.43
N GLY A 206 9.65 4.05 4.77
CA GLY A 206 8.33 4.60 5.08
C GLY A 206 7.17 3.62 4.85
N PHE A 207 7.36 2.59 4.03
CA PHE A 207 6.39 1.50 3.85
C PHE A 207 6.59 0.36 4.86
N ARG A 208 7.62 0.41 5.72
CA ARG A 208 7.84 -0.55 6.81
C ARG A 208 6.93 -0.22 8.00
N ASP A 209 5.65 -0.52 7.82
CA ASP A 209 4.61 -0.43 8.85
C ASP A 209 4.70 -1.67 9.77
N HIS A 210 5.48 -1.53 10.85
CA HIS A 210 5.75 -2.56 11.87
C HIS A 210 5.96 -1.91 13.24
N SER A 211 5.63 -2.61 14.34
CA SER A 211 5.69 -2.07 15.71
C SER A 211 6.14 -3.12 16.74
N VAL A 212 6.55 -2.71 17.94
CA VAL A 212 7.01 -3.62 19.00
C VAL A 212 5.97 -3.68 20.12
N TYR A 213 5.32 -4.83 20.27
CA TYR A 213 4.28 -5.06 21.27
C TYR A 213 4.72 -6.13 22.26
N LYS A 214 4.64 -5.84 23.57
CA LYS A 214 5.04 -6.74 24.68
C LYS A 214 6.35 -7.50 24.42
N GLY A 215 7.35 -6.77 23.90
CA GLY A 215 8.70 -7.28 23.62
C GLY A 215 8.87 -8.11 22.34
N ARG A 216 7.88 -8.15 21.43
CA ARG A 216 7.96 -8.86 20.14
C ARG A 216 7.66 -7.94 18.97
N GLN A 217 8.23 -8.27 17.82
CA GLN A 217 7.94 -7.59 16.56
C GLN A 217 6.55 -7.98 16.04
N VAL A 218 5.77 -6.97 15.64
CA VAL A 218 4.48 -7.10 14.95
C VAL A 218 4.59 -6.44 13.59
N PHE A 219 3.93 -6.99 12.56
CA PHE A 219 3.99 -6.51 11.18
C PHE A 219 2.58 -6.22 10.65
N LEU A 220 2.44 -5.13 9.88
CA LEU A 220 1.14 -4.66 9.38
C LEU A 220 1.20 -4.31 7.89
N TYR A 221 2.28 -3.65 7.44
CA TYR A 221 2.60 -3.34 6.04
C TYR A 221 1.49 -2.64 5.23
N LYS A 222 0.58 -1.89 5.88
CA LYS A 222 -0.64 -1.28 5.30
C LYS A 222 -0.42 -0.69 3.91
N ARG A 223 0.42 0.35 3.79
CA ARG A 223 0.63 1.09 2.52
C ARG A 223 1.20 0.22 1.40
N ALA A 224 2.03 -0.77 1.74
CA ALA A 224 2.57 -1.71 0.75
C ALA A 224 1.51 -2.71 0.27
N GLN A 225 0.60 -3.13 1.15
CA GLN A 225 -0.56 -3.95 0.78
C GLN A 225 -1.56 -3.16 -0.08
N ILE A 226 -1.78 -1.87 0.19
CA ILE A 226 -2.63 -1.01 -0.65
C ILE A 226 -2.06 -0.93 -2.08
N PHE A 227 -0.78 -0.62 -2.25
CA PHE A 227 -0.17 -0.53 -3.59
C PHE A 227 -0.34 -1.80 -4.44
N ALA A 228 -0.25 -2.99 -3.82
CA ALA A 228 -0.52 -4.26 -4.51
C ALA A 228 -2.01 -4.46 -4.85
N ALA A 229 -2.93 -4.00 -3.98
CA ALA A 229 -4.38 -4.05 -4.22
C ALA A 229 -4.83 -3.02 -5.29
N ASP A 230 -4.26 -1.83 -5.29
CA ASP A 230 -4.58 -0.75 -6.23
C ASP A 230 -4.08 -1.06 -7.64
N LEU A 231 -2.89 -1.63 -7.79
CA LEU A 231 -2.44 -2.18 -9.08
C LEU A 231 -3.38 -3.27 -9.61
N TRP A 232 -3.80 -4.19 -8.73
CA TRP A 232 -4.76 -5.23 -9.10
C TRP A 232 -6.12 -4.64 -9.52
N GLY A 233 -6.61 -3.62 -8.80
CA GLY A 233 -7.88 -2.95 -9.04
C GLY A 233 -7.88 -2.14 -10.34
N ALA A 234 -6.89 -1.25 -10.51
CA ALA A 234 -6.73 -0.39 -11.68
C ALA A 234 -6.60 -1.19 -12.97
N PHE A 235 -5.70 -2.18 -12.99
CA PHE A 235 -5.48 -3.03 -14.16
C PHE A 235 -6.36 -4.28 -14.21
N ARG A 236 -7.35 -4.42 -13.30
CA ARG A 236 -8.36 -5.49 -13.27
C ARG A 236 -7.76 -6.90 -13.30
N GLY A 237 -6.67 -7.11 -12.59
CA GLY A 237 -5.93 -8.37 -12.54
C GLY A 237 -5.08 -8.71 -13.78
N GLN A 238 -4.78 -7.74 -14.64
CA GLN A 238 -4.02 -7.92 -15.89
C GLN A 238 -2.78 -7.02 -15.90
N GLY A 239 -1.80 -7.31 -16.77
CA GLY A 239 -0.62 -6.45 -16.94
C GLY A 239 0.15 -6.21 -15.63
N TYR A 240 0.30 -4.95 -15.22
CA TYR A 240 0.94 -4.57 -13.94
C TYR A 240 0.14 -4.98 -12.69
N GLY A 241 -1.16 -5.31 -12.83
CA GLY A 241 -2.00 -5.85 -11.75
C GLY A 241 -2.15 -7.38 -11.76
N GLU A 242 -1.45 -8.09 -12.64
CA GLU A 242 -1.53 -9.55 -12.75
C GLU A 242 -0.72 -10.22 -11.63
N PHE A 243 -1.38 -10.57 -10.52
CA PHE A 243 -0.77 -11.26 -9.38
C PHE A 243 -1.39 -12.65 -9.17
N LYS A 244 -0.55 -13.68 -9.07
CA LYS A 244 -0.96 -15.08 -8.83
C LYS A 244 -1.54 -15.35 -7.44
N ASP A 245 -1.30 -14.44 -6.50
CA ASP A 245 -1.43 -14.65 -5.05
C ASP A 245 -2.04 -13.42 -4.33
N ILE A 246 -2.75 -12.53 -5.05
CA ILE A 246 -3.47 -11.36 -4.48
C ILE A 246 -4.37 -11.72 -3.29
N ASN A 247 -4.93 -12.94 -3.32
CA ASN A 247 -5.73 -13.56 -2.26
C ASN A 247 -5.01 -13.67 -0.90
N SER A 248 -3.68 -13.50 -0.88
CA SER A 248 -2.81 -13.63 0.29
C SER A 248 -2.67 -12.33 1.09
N LEU A 249 -3.08 -11.18 0.54
CA LEU A 249 -3.15 -9.93 1.32
C LEU A 249 -4.16 -10.04 2.47
N THR A 250 -3.99 -9.23 3.51
CA THR A 250 -4.93 -9.09 4.63
C THR A 250 -5.88 -7.90 4.40
N ILE A 251 -6.73 -7.59 5.38
CA ILE A 251 -7.30 -6.23 5.47
C ILE A 251 -6.17 -5.24 5.78
N MET A 252 -6.20 -4.06 5.16
CA MET A 252 -5.21 -2.99 5.38
C MET A 252 -5.68 -2.10 6.54
N ALA A 253 -5.43 -2.54 7.78
CA ALA A 253 -5.96 -1.88 8.97
C ALA A 253 -5.36 -0.48 9.20
N ASP A 254 -6.22 0.52 9.03
CA ASP A 254 -6.03 1.93 9.34
C ASP A 254 -6.84 2.31 10.60
N TYR A 255 -7.25 3.58 10.73
CA TYR A 255 -8.12 4.04 11.82
C TYR A 255 -9.62 3.78 11.58
N ILE A 256 -10.04 3.53 10.33
CA ILE A 256 -11.45 3.37 9.95
C ILE A 256 -11.91 1.91 10.16
N VAL A 257 -11.09 0.94 9.73
CA VAL A 257 -11.38 -0.51 9.89
C VAL A 257 -11.75 -0.88 11.33
N PRO A 258 -10.97 -0.54 12.38
CA PRO A 258 -11.36 -0.84 13.76
C PRO A 258 -12.67 -0.14 14.17
N ALA A 259 -12.91 1.11 13.74
CA ALA A 259 -14.14 1.83 14.07
C ALA A 259 -15.39 1.12 13.52
N VAL A 260 -15.33 0.66 12.27
CA VAL A 260 -16.38 -0.12 11.62
C VAL A 260 -16.58 -1.46 12.33
N LEU A 261 -15.51 -2.19 12.66
CA LEU A 261 -15.61 -3.46 13.39
C LEU A 261 -16.15 -3.30 14.82
N ARG A 262 -15.90 -2.17 15.50
CA ARG A 262 -16.54 -1.80 16.78
C ARG A 262 -18.05 -1.65 16.62
N GLN A 263 -18.51 -0.93 15.59
CA GLN A 263 -19.95 -0.69 15.33
C GLN A 263 -20.71 -2.00 15.08
N PHE A 264 -20.09 -2.95 14.35
CA PHE A 264 -20.67 -4.28 14.14
C PHE A 264 -20.63 -5.19 15.38
N GLY A 265 -19.92 -4.80 16.44
CA GLY A 265 -19.71 -5.60 17.65
C GLY A 265 -18.66 -6.70 17.49
N VAL A 266 -17.86 -6.68 16.41
CA VAL A 266 -16.75 -7.61 16.13
C VAL A 266 -15.54 -7.29 17.00
N LEU A 267 -15.31 -6.00 17.30
CA LEU A 267 -14.34 -5.56 18.30
C LEU A 267 -15.05 -4.96 19.52
N LYS A 268 -14.57 -5.30 20.72
CA LYS A 268 -14.98 -4.72 21.99
C LYS A 268 -13.78 -4.01 22.62
N TYR A 269 -13.97 -2.79 23.09
CA TYR A 269 -12.89 -1.98 23.68
C TYR A 269 -12.99 -1.95 25.20
N SER A 270 -11.84 -1.85 25.87
CA SER A 270 -11.76 -1.47 27.28
C SER A 270 -12.42 -0.12 27.54
N SER A 271 -12.88 0.12 28.76
CA SER A 271 -13.45 1.41 29.16
C SER A 271 -12.48 2.57 28.95
N THR A 272 -11.20 2.39 29.28
CA THR A 272 -10.15 3.39 29.06
C THR A 272 -10.01 3.77 27.59
N LEU A 273 -9.89 2.78 26.69
CA LEU A 273 -9.78 3.03 25.25
C LEU A 273 -11.05 3.67 24.68
N ALA A 274 -12.23 3.21 25.10
CA ALA A 274 -13.50 3.83 24.73
C ALA A 274 -13.57 5.31 25.13
N SER A 275 -13.19 5.64 26.37
CA SER A 275 -13.18 7.03 26.87
C SER A 275 -12.16 7.93 26.16
N ILE A 276 -11.00 7.42 25.73
CA ILE A 276 -10.03 8.17 24.91
C ILE A 276 -10.67 8.53 23.55
N ILE A 277 -11.25 7.55 22.86
CA ILE A 277 -11.93 7.72 21.58
C ILE A 277 -13.14 8.66 21.69
N GLU A 278 -13.94 8.53 22.75
CA GLU A 278 -15.13 9.36 23.00
C GLU A 278 -14.77 10.81 23.39
N ALA A 279 -13.59 11.03 23.96
CA ALA A 279 -13.01 12.36 24.19
C ALA A 279 -12.28 12.95 22.96
N SER A 280 -12.21 12.23 21.83
CA SER A 280 -11.38 12.58 20.66
C SER A 280 -9.88 12.73 20.98
N GLY A 281 -9.38 11.94 21.94
CA GLY A 281 -7.97 11.91 22.33
C GLY A 281 -7.12 11.08 21.36
N GLU A 282 -5.94 11.60 21.02
CA GLU A 282 -5.00 10.94 20.11
C GLU A 282 -4.43 9.65 20.71
N ILE A 283 -4.34 8.60 19.89
CA ILE A 283 -3.65 7.35 20.24
C ILE A 283 -2.32 7.34 19.49
N GLY A 284 -1.21 7.34 20.23
CA GLY A 284 0.13 7.45 19.66
C GLY A 284 0.51 6.24 18.79
N PRO A 285 1.40 6.42 17.80
CA PRO A 285 1.91 5.31 17.01
C PRO A 285 2.73 4.37 17.91
N GLY A 286 2.44 3.07 17.89
CA GLY A 286 3.14 2.07 18.67
C GLY A 286 2.80 1.98 20.15
N THR A 287 1.71 2.61 20.63
CA THR A 287 1.17 2.27 21.97
C THR A 287 0.49 0.89 21.95
N GLU A 288 0.21 0.31 23.12
CA GLU A 288 -0.52 -0.97 23.16
C GLU A 288 -1.91 -0.85 22.53
N GLU A 289 -2.58 0.30 22.67
CA GLU A 289 -3.87 0.59 22.07
C GLU A 289 -3.82 0.66 20.53
N GLU A 290 -2.85 1.35 19.92
CA GLU A 290 -2.73 1.45 18.45
C GLU A 290 -2.44 0.09 17.82
N VAL A 291 -1.46 -0.64 18.37
CA VAL A 291 -1.09 -1.95 17.84
C VAL A 291 -2.24 -2.94 18.02
N GLU A 292 -2.94 -2.94 19.16
CA GLU A 292 -4.11 -3.80 19.36
C GLU A 292 -5.27 -3.45 18.43
N LEU A 293 -5.59 -2.17 18.21
CA LEU A 293 -6.66 -1.76 17.30
C LEU A 293 -6.44 -2.31 15.88
N ARG A 294 -5.20 -2.24 15.38
CA ARG A 294 -4.85 -2.67 14.02
C ARG A 294 -4.68 -4.18 13.92
N ALA A 295 -3.95 -4.79 14.85
CA ALA A 295 -3.73 -6.24 14.88
C ALA A 295 -5.02 -7.04 15.13
N CYS A 296 -5.86 -6.61 16.08
CA CYS A 296 -7.14 -7.27 16.34
C CYS A 296 -8.10 -7.10 15.15
N SER A 297 -8.05 -5.97 14.42
CA SER A 297 -8.79 -5.80 13.16
C SER A 297 -8.37 -6.81 12.10
N ILE A 298 -7.06 -6.98 11.89
CA ILE A 298 -6.52 -7.98 10.95
C ILE A 298 -6.94 -9.40 11.36
N HIS A 299 -6.78 -9.75 12.64
CA HIS A 299 -7.16 -11.07 13.14
C HIS A 299 -8.67 -11.35 13.01
N ALA A 300 -9.51 -10.37 13.31
CA ALA A 300 -10.96 -10.50 13.21
C ALA A 300 -11.42 -10.76 11.77
N VAL A 301 -10.90 -10.01 10.79
CA VAL A 301 -11.26 -10.19 9.37
C VAL A 301 -10.73 -11.51 8.81
N GLU A 302 -9.53 -11.94 9.22
CA GLU A 302 -9.00 -13.26 8.87
C GLU A 302 -9.89 -14.39 9.44
N LYS A 303 -10.40 -14.25 10.67
CA LYS A 303 -11.37 -15.19 11.26
C LYS A 303 -12.73 -15.16 10.56
N MET A 304 -13.20 -14.00 10.12
CA MET A 304 -14.39 -13.90 9.25
C MET A 304 -14.18 -14.63 7.92
N ARG A 305 -13.01 -14.45 7.28
CA ARG A 305 -12.61 -15.12 6.02
C ARG A 305 -12.59 -16.65 6.16
N GLU A 306 -12.04 -17.17 7.25
CA GLU A 306 -12.11 -18.60 7.60
C GLU A 306 -13.56 -19.09 7.72
N LEU A 307 -14.42 -18.33 8.39
CA LEU A 307 -15.80 -18.74 8.70
C LEU A 307 -16.71 -18.69 7.46
N ILE A 308 -16.55 -17.69 6.59
CA ILE A 308 -17.23 -17.60 5.29
C ILE A 308 -16.81 -18.76 4.38
N SER A 309 -15.51 -19.09 4.34
CA SER A 309 -15.00 -20.23 3.54
C SER A 309 -15.61 -21.56 4.02
N LYS A 310 -15.70 -21.77 5.35
CA LYS A 310 -16.33 -22.96 5.95
C LYS A 310 -17.82 -23.07 5.62
N LYS A 311 -18.57 -21.96 5.63
CA LYS A 311 -20.02 -21.94 5.34
C LYS A 311 -20.36 -22.09 3.86
N SER A 312 -19.57 -21.48 2.97
CA SER A 312 -19.85 -21.46 1.53
C SER A 312 -19.36 -22.70 0.77
N GLY A 313 -18.55 -23.57 1.40
CA GLY A 313 -17.99 -24.76 0.76
C GLY A 313 -16.99 -24.47 -0.36
N ARG A 314 -16.58 -23.21 -0.52
CA ARG A 314 -15.62 -22.73 -1.53
C ARG A 314 -14.39 -22.17 -0.81
N GLN A 315 -13.22 -22.33 -1.40
CA GLN A 315 -12.11 -21.45 -1.04
C GLN A 315 -12.48 -20.02 -1.47
N CYS A 316 -12.58 -19.09 -0.52
CA CYS A 316 -12.81 -17.68 -0.82
C CYS A 316 -11.54 -17.00 -1.35
N GLY A 317 -11.13 -17.37 -2.57
CA GLY A 317 -10.10 -16.64 -3.31
C GLY A 317 -10.49 -15.17 -3.43
N ALA A 318 -9.78 -14.31 -2.71
CA ALA A 318 -10.08 -12.89 -2.52
C ALA A 318 -11.55 -12.57 -2.18
N GLY A 319 -12.18 -13.34 -1.29
CA GLY A 319 -13.38 -12.86 -0.59
C GLY A 319 -13.13 -11.61 0.26
N SER A 320 -11.87 -11.30 0.55
CA SER A 320 -11.42 -10.22 1.45
C SER A 320 -11.15 -8.86 0.78
N LEU A 321 -10.85 -8.82 -0.53
CA LEU A 321 -10.78 -7.54 -1.28
C LEU A 321 -12.07 -6.73 -1.10
N ALA A 322 -13.18 -7.45 -1.06
CA ALA A 322 -14.51 -6.91 -0.86
C ALA A 322 -15.03 -6.93 0.60
N LEU A 323 -14.16 -7.13 1.60
CA LEU A 323 -14.48 -6.64 2.96
C LEU A 323 -13.97 -5.20 3.15
N GLY A 324 -12.78 -4.86 2.62
CA GLY A 324 -12.32 -3.46 2.57
C GLY A 324 -13.31 -2.57 1.81
N PHE A 325 -13.84 -3.08 0.70
CA PHE A 325 -14.86 -2.39 -0.10
C PHE A 325 -16.27 -2.39 0.53
N TRP A 326 -16.62 -3.44 1.28
CA TRP A 326 -17.85 -3.48 2.11
C TRP A 326 -17.79 -2.43 3.22
N CYS A 327 -16.59 -2.05 3.69
CA CYS A 327 -16.39 -0.83 4.45
C CYS A 327 -16.63 0.42 3.58
N SER A 328 -15.97 0.58 2.42
CA SER A 328 -16.12 1.78 1.56
C SER A 328 -17.58 2.17 1.26
N VAL A 329 -18.46 1.19 1.03
CA VAL A 329 -19.89 1.44 0.70
C VAL A 329 -20.77 1.68 1.95
N HIS A 330 -20.27 1.45 3.16
CA HIS A 330 -21.03 1.67 4.42
C HIS A 330 -20.40 2.67 5.39
N ILE A 331 -19.15 3.09 5.20
CA ILE A 331 -18.55 4.24 5.90
C ILE A 331 -19.38 5.50 5.61
N SER A 332 -19.83 5.70 4.37
CA SER A 332 -20.71 6.81 3.96
C SER A 332 -22.13 6.78 4.57
N ALA A 333 -22.47 5.74 5.32
CA ALA A 333 -23.72 5.62 6.07
C ALA A 333 -23.53 5.71 7.60
N ALA A 334 -22.30 5.71 8.10
CA ALA A 334 -22.01 5.96 9.50
C ALA A 334 -22.16 7.47 9.80
N PRO A 335 -22.90 7.89 10.85
CA PRO A 335 -23.03 9.31 11.15
C PRO A 335 -21.66 9.90 11.53
N PRO A 336 -21.38 11.17 11.15
CA PRO A 336 -20.01 11.74 11.20
C PRO A 336 -19.39 11.84 12.60
N ASN A 337 -20.19 11.65 13.66
CA ASN A 337 -19.73 11.66 15.05
C ASN A 337 -19.12 10.32 15.51
N THR A 338 -18.98 9.32 14.64
CA THR A 338 -18.66 7.93 15.02
C THR A 338 -17.25 7.46 14.66
N LEU A 339 -16.41 8.35 14.11
CA LEU A 339 -15.10 8.03 13.53
C LEU A 339 -13.90 8.62 14.31
N ASN A 340 -14.06 8.83 15.62
CA ASN A 340 -13.02 9.40 16.50
C ASN A 340 -11.89 8.41 16.87
N ILE A 341 -11.50 7.49 15.98
CA ILE A 341 -10.29 6.68 16.18
C ILE A 341 -9.12 7.42 15.55
N LEU A 342 -8.10 7.69 16.36
CA LEU A 342 -6.96 8.51 16.00
C LEU A 342 -5.70 7.66 15.99
N LEU A 343 -5.34 7.13 14.83
CA LEU A 343 -4.06 6.45 14.57
C LEU A 343 -3.27 7.29 13.56
N SER A 344 -1.99 7.53 13.81
CA SER A 344 -1.14 8.41 13.00
C SER A 344 -0.42 7.71 11.83
N THR A 345 -0.90 6.51 11.43
CA THR A 345 -0.22 5.52 10.55
C THR A 345 -0.91 5.26 9.21
#